data_AF-A0A971QQM1-F1
#
_entry.id   AF-A0A971QQM1-F1
#
_cell.length_a   1.000
_cell.length_b   1.000
_cell.length_c   1.000
_cell.angle_alpha   90.00
_cell.angle_beta   90.00
_cell.angle_gamma   90.00
#
_symmetry.space_group_name_H-M   'P 1'
#
loop_
_entity.id
_entity.type
_entity.pdbx_description
1 polymer ?
#
loop_
_entity_poly.entity_id
_entity_poly.type
_entity_poly.pdbx_seq_one_letter_code
_entity_poly.pdbx_strand_id
1 'polypeptide(L)' 'MNFLIRIFRFYYEGFRSMTVGKTLWLIILIKLFILFAFFRLFLFPDFLGQRFKSDEEKSEYVIEQFNRQRE' A
#
# COMPACT_ATOMS: atom_id res chain seq x y z
N MET A 1 21.39 -16.10 26.78
CA MET A 1 20.71 -14.92 26.19
C MET A 1 21.23 -14.73 24.78
N ASN A 2 20.61 -15.38 23.77
CA ASN A 2 20.82 -15.13 22.31
C ASN A 2 19.85 -15.99 21.45
N PHE A 3 18.76 -16.50 22.03
CA PHE A 3 17.84 -17.41 21.34
C PHE A 3 17.13 -16.72 20.16
N LEU A 4 16.73 -15.46 20.34
CA LEU A 4 16.14 -14.63 19.28
C LEU A 4 17.10 -14.42 18.10
N ILE A 5 18.38 -14.19 18.37
CA ILE A 5 19.41 -14.00 17.34
C ILE A 5 19.62 -15.31 16.55
N ARG A 6 19.57 -16.46 17.24
CA ARG A 6 19.71 -17.77 16.61
C ARG A 6 18.51 -18.09 15.70
N ILE A 7 17.30 -17.78 16.17
CA ILE A 7 16.07 -17.92 15.35
C ILE A 7 16.15 -17.01 14.12
N PHE A 8 16.46 -15.73 14.31
CA PHE A 8 16.58 -14.78 13.20
C PHE A 8 17.60 -15.25 12.16
N ARG A 9 18.79 -15.69 12.60
CA ARG A 9 19.84 -16.19 11.72
C ARG A 9 19.41 -17.44 10.97
N PHE A 10 18.71 -18.38 11.62
CA PHE A 10 18.18 -19.57 10.96
C PHE A 10 17.18 -19.23 9.85
N TYR A 11 16.23 -18.33 10.11
CA TYR A 11 15.28 -17.87 9.09
C TYR A 11 15.96 -17.10 7.96
N TYR A 12 16.94 -16.26 8.29
CA TYR A 12 17.70 -15.50 7.31
C TYR A 12 18.57 -16.40 6.42
N GLU A 13 19.30 -17.36 7.01
CA GLU A 13 20.13 -18.33 6.29
C GLU A 13 19.28 -19.30 5.46
N GLY A 14 18.16 -19.77 6.01
CA GLY A 14 17.17 -20.57 5.28
C GLY A 14 16.59 -19.82 4.08
N PHE A 15 16.15 -18.58 4.28
CA PHE A 15 15.63 -17.75 3.20
C PHE A 15 16.69 -17.42 2.14
N ARG A 16 17.94 -17.19 2.54
CA ARG A 16 19.05 -16.90 1.62
C ARG A 16 19.49 -18.13 0.82
N SER A 17 19.44 -19.32 1.38
CA SER A 17 19.81 -20.57 0.70
C SER A 17 18.70 -21.10 -0.22
N MET A 18 17.45 -20.66 -0.03
CA MET A 18 16.33 -21.07 -0.86
C MET A 18 16.24 -20.30 -2.19
N THR A 19 16.27 -21.03 -3.30
CA THR A 19 15.98 -20.48 -4.64
C THR A 19 14.48 -20.35 -4.87
N VAL A 20 13.70 -21.39 -4.53
CA VAL A 20 12.24 -21.42 -4.72
C VAL A 20 11.53 -20.41 -3.82
N GLY A 21 11.93 -20.30 -2.55
CA GLY A 21 11.34 -19.38 -1.59
C GLY A 21 11.49 -17.91 -1.98
N LYS A 22 12.65 -17.52 -2.55
CA LYS A 22 12.86 -16.17 -3.08
C LYS A 22 11.97 -15.87 -4.27
N THR A 23 11.82 -16.82 -5.19
CA THR A 23 10.93 -16.68 -6.34
C THR A 23 9.48 -16.52 -5.89
N LEU A 24 9.03 -17.31 -4.92
CA LEU A 24 7.68 -17.19 -4.34
C LEU A 24 7.47 -15.83 -3.66
N TRP A 25 8.44 -15.37 -2.87
CA TRP A 25 8.38 -14.04 -2.25
C TRP A 25 8.31 -12.92 -3.29
N LEU A 26 9.07 -13.03 -4.38
CA LEU A 26 9.00 -12.10 -5.49
C LEU A 26 7.61 -12.10 -6.14
N ILE A 27 7.02 -13.29 -6.36
CA ILE A 27 5.66 -13.42 -6.89
C ILE A 27 4.64 -12.76 -5.96
N ILE A 28 4.76 -12.95 -4.64
CA ILE A 28 3.88 -12.30 -3.64
C ILE A 28 4.04 -10.78 -3.71
N LEU A 29 5.27 -10.27 -3.76
CA LEU A 29 5.54 -8.83 -3.86
C LEU A 29 4.95 -8.23 -5.13
N ILE A 30 5.11 -8.90 -6.28
CA ILE A 30 4.51 -8.49 -7.55
C ILE A 30 2.98 -8.50 -7.46
N LYS A 31 2.38 -9.55 -6.91
CA LYS A 31 0.92 -9.63 -6.71
C LYS A 31 0.43 -8.49 -5.82
N LEU A 32 1.10 -8.21 -4.71
CA LEU A 32 0.76 -7.11 -3.81
C LEU A 32 0.90 -5.76 -4.51
N PHE A 33 1.94 -5.57 -5.31
CA PHE A 33 2.13 -4.34 -6.09
C PHE A 33 1.02 -4.15 -7.13
N ILE A 34 0.67 -5.20 -7.87
CA ILE A 34 -0.42 -5.16 -8.87
C ILE A 34 -1.76 -4.89 -8.17
N LEU A 35 -2.05 -5.57 -7.06
CA LEU A 35 -3.27 -5.35 -6.29
C LEU A 35 -3.31 -3.90 -5.77
N PHE A 36 -2.22 -3.41 -5.18
CA PHE A 36 -2.13 -2.03 -4.70
C PHE A 36 -2.31 -1.01 -5.83
N ALA A 37 -1.69 -1.23 -6.98
CA ALA A 37 -1.84 -0.35 -8.14
C ALA A 37 -3.27 -0.38 -8.71
N PHE A 38 -3.87 -1.57 -8.82
CA PHE A 38 -5.24 -1.73 -9.28
C PHE A 38 -6.23 -1.07 -8.32
N PHE A 39 -6.14 -1.36 -7.01
CA PHE A 39 -6.95 -0.69 -6.00
C PHE A 39 -6.69 0.81 -5.98
N ARG A 40 -5.45 1.27 -6.18
CA ARG A 40 -5.17 2.70 -6.25
C ARG A 40 -5.86 3.36 -7.44
N LEU A 41 -5.76 2.77 -8.64
CA LEU A 41 -6.36 3.32 -9.84
C LEU A 41 -7.89 3.21 -9.86
N PHE A 42 -8.44 2.14 -9.28
CA PHE A 42 -9.89 1.86 -9.27
C PHE A 42 -10.62 2.50 -8.08
N LEU A 43 -10.01 2.55 -6.89
CA LEU A 43 -10.60 3.20 -5.69
C LEU A 43 -10.31 4.70 -5.63
N PHE A 44 -9.23 5.16 -6.28
CA PHE A 44 -8.90 6.59 -6.37
C PHE A 44 -8.80 7.03 -7.84
N PRO A 45 -9.87 6.89 -8.65
CA PRO A 45 -9.95 7.66 -9.88
C PRO A 45 -9.81 9.15 -9.51
N ASP A 46 -9.23 9.94 -10.40
CA ASP A 46 -8.85 11.35 -10.22
C ASP A 46 -10.09 12.28 -10.08
N PHE A 47 -10.93 11.99 -9.07
CA PHE A 47 -12.26 12.54 -8.89
C PHE A 47 -12.21 14.03 -8.57
N LEU A 48 -11.16 14.45 -7.88
CA LEU A 48 -10.95 15.85 -7.48
C LEU A 48 -10.27 16.67 -8.58
N GLY A 49 -9.43 16.06 -9.42
CA GLY A 49 -8.73 16.73 -10.51
C GLY A 49 -9.61 17.13 -11.70
N GLN A 50 -10.75 16.44 -11.90
CA GLN A 50 -11.67 16.74 -13.02
C GLN A 50 -12.61 17.93 -12.77
N ARG A 51 -12.84 18.33 -11.51
CA ARG A 51 -13.82 19.38 -11.17
C ARG A 51 -13.23 20.67 -10.62
N PHE A 52 -12.00 20.65 -10.11
CA PHE A 52 -11.40 21.78 -9.42
C PHE A 52 -9.97 22.02 -9.93
N LYS A 53 -9.66 23.28 -10.25
CA LYS A 53 -8.36 23.66 -10.83
C LYS A 53 -7.29 23.89 -9.77
N SER A 54 -7.69 24.26 -8.56
CA SER A 54 -6.81 24.52 -7.41
C SER A 54 -6.97 23.46 -6.33
N ASP A 55 -5.88 23.14 -5.62
CA ASP A 55 -5.93 22.22 -4.47
C ASP A 55 -6.66 22.83 -3.26
N GLU A 56 -6.67 24.16 -3.11
CA GLU A 56 -7.50 24.88 -2.12
C GLU A 56 -9.01 24.61 -2.33
N GLU A 57 -9.53 24.75 -3.57
CA GLU A 57 -10.95 24.54 -3.88
C GLU A 57 -11.40 23.10 -3.61
N LYS A 58 -10.51 22.12 -3.86
CA LYS A 58 -10.78 20.71 -3.55
C LYS A 58 -10.94 20.50 -2.05
N SER A 59 -10.08 21.13 -1.26
CA SER A 59 -10.06 21.00 0.20
C SER A 59 -11.33 21.60 0.82
N GLU A 60 -11.71 22.80 0.39
CA GLU A 60 -12.92 23.48 0.88
C GLU A 60 -14.20 22.67 0.56
N TYR A 61 -14.31 22.12 -0.65
CA TYR A 61 -15.47 21.30 -1.03
C TYR A 61 -15.62 20.05 -0.15
N VAL A 62 -14.51 19.36 0.15
CA VAL A 62 -14.54 18.17 1.01
C VAL A 62 -14.95 18.54 2.44
N ILE A 63 -14.45 19.65 2.97
CA ILE A 63 -14.80 20.14 4.31
C ILE A 63 -16.29 20.51 4.39
N GLU A 64 -16.81 21.20 3.38
CA GLU A 64 -18.22 21.58 3.32
C GLU A 64 -19.15 20.36 3.29
N GLN A 65 -18.84 19.35 2.46
CA GLN A 65 -19.62 18.11 2.40
C GLN A 65 -19.55 17.32 3.72
N PHE A 66 -18.40 17.27 4.38
CA PHE A 66 -18.24 16.57 5.66
C PHE A 66 -19.05 17.25 6.78
N ASN A 67 -19.12 18.58 6.80
CA ASN A 67 -19.95 19.32 7.74
C ASN A 67 -21.44 19.12 7.47
N ARG A 68 -21.87 19.17 6.20
CA ARG A 68 -23.27 18.98 5.80
C ARG A 68 -23.80 17.58 6.09
N GLN A 69 -22.93 16.56 6.16
CA GLN A 69 -23.30 15.19 6.49
C GLN A 69 -23.42 14.94 8.01
N ARG A 70 -22.91 15.87 8.84
CA ARG A 70 -22.94 15.79 10.31
C ARG A 70 -24.14 16.50 10.94
N GLU A 71 -24.88 17.26 10.15
CA GLU A 71 -26.15 17.90 10.51
C GLU A 71 -27.34 17.02 10.10
#